data_AF-A0A496W7E7-F1
#
_entry.id   AF-A0A496W7E7-F1
#
_cell.length_a   1.000
_cell.length_b   1.000
_cell.length_c   1.000
_cell.angle_alpha   90.00
_cell.angle_beta   90.00
_cell.angle_gamma   90.00
#
_symmetry.space_group_name_H-M   'P 1'
#
loop_
_entity.id
_entity.type
_entity.pdbx_description
1 polymer ?
#
loop_
_entity_poly.entity_id
_entity_poly.type
_entity_poly.pdbx_seq_one_letter_code
_entity_poly.pdbx_strand_id
1 'polypeptide(L)'
;MTTITIREQPNNTQNEYQATVSFNKDEFQCTINNPCTNEQLSDLEWYFKEYPHDPDDEDKERAKSVAASIKKCGTQLFEQVFCNRALTRRYDQEKHTGIQCIEIISLPSSPAFHSLPWETLHDPDDLQPLALNIPIIRQYTSETKVLNVQPSPIINLLIITARPHREKDINYRAIPP
;
A
#
# COMPACT_ATOMS: atom_id res chain seq x y z
N MET A 1 -2.83 -10.38 18.68
CA MET A 1 -2.82 -9.24 17.76
C MET A 1 -3.24 -9.78 16.42
N THR A 2 -4.09 -9.05 15.71
CA THR A 2 -4.77 -9.55 14.51
C THR A 2 -4.15 -8.96 13.26
N THR A 3 -3.96 -9.78 12.24
CA THR A 3 -3.60 -9.33 10.89
C THR A 3 -4.88 -9.23 10.06
N ILE A 4 -5.09 -8.07 9.46
CA ILE A 4 -6.16 -7.87 8.47
C ILE A 4 -5.56 -8.11 7.10
N THR A 5 -6.07 -9.07 6.35
CA THR A 5 -5.60 -9.34 4.98
C THR A 5 -6.64 -8.89 3.98
N ILE A 6 -6.26 -8.01 3.06
CA ILE A 6 -7.05 -7.57 1.91
C ILE A 6 -6.43 -8.21 0.66
N ARG A 7 -7.09 -9.22 0.10
CA ARG A 7 -6.58 -10.03 -1.00
C ARG A 7 -7.41 -9.85 -2.27
N GLU A 8 -6.76 -9.38 -3.32
CA GLU A 8 -7.33 -9.29 -4.66
C GLU A 8 -7.79 -10.66 -5.17
N GLN A 9 -8.98 -10.69 -5.78
CA GLN A 9 -9.53 -11.86 -6.45
C GLN A 9 -9.36 -11.76 -7.98
N PRO A 10 -9.35 -12.89 -8.71
CA PRO A 10 -9.33 -12.87 -10.17
C PRO A 10 -10.61 -12.26 -10.79
N ASN A 11 -10.56 -11.99 -12.09
CA ASN A 11 -11.68 -11.48 -12.90
C ASN A 11 -12.10 -10.02 -12.61
N ASN A 12 -11.13 -9.17 -12.28
CA ASN A 12 -11.34 -7.74 -12.09
C ASN A 12 -11.54 -7.01 -13.43
N THR A 13 -12.34 -5.95 -13.42
CA THR A 13 -12.53 -5.07 -14.57
C THR A 13 -11.62 -3.84 -14.44
N GLN A 14 -11.65 -2.97 -15.44
CA GLN A 14 -10.86 -1.74 -15.40
C GLN A 14 -11.44 -0.81 -14.31
N ASN A 15 -10.66 -0.58 -13.26
CA ASN A 15 -10.94 0.26 -12.08
C ASN A 15 -11.91 -0.31 -11.03
N GLU A 16 -12.36 -1.56 -11.15
CA GLU A 16 -13.17 -2.24 -10.14
C GLU A 16 -12.52 -3.60 -9.81
N TYR A 17 -12.14 -3.76 -8.55
CA TYR A 17 -11.38 -4.89 -8.05
C TYR A 17 -12.20 -5.66 -7.03
N GLN A 18 -12.47 -6.93 -7.33
CA GLN A 18 -13.02 -7.87 -6.37
C GLN A 18 -11.89 -8.25 -5.39
N ALA A 19 -12.20 -8.20 -4.10
CA ALA A 19 -11.24 -8.52 -3.05
C ALA A 19 -11.92 -9.27 -1.90
N THR A 20 -11.11 -9.98 -1.12
CA THR A 20 -11.52 -10.53 0.16
C THR A 20 -10.82 -9.80 1.29
N VAL A 21 -11.57 -9.49 2.34
CA VAL A 21 -11.03 -8.99 3.61
C VAL A 21 -11.15 -10.12 4.61
N SER A 22 -10.05 -10.45 5.28
CA SER A 22 -10.05 -11.46 6.32
C SER A 22 -9.39 -11.03 7.61
N PHE A 23 -9.93 -11.54 8.71
CA PHE A 23 -9.37 -11.41 10.04
C PHE A 23 -8.95 -12.81 10.48
N ASN A 24 -7.71 -13.17 10.19
CA ASN A 24 -7.18 -14.52 10.33
C ASN A 24 -7.87 -15.58 9.43
N LYS A 25 -9.09 -16.04 9.77
CA LYS A 25 -9.79 -17.14 9.07
C LYS A 25 -11.16 -16.76 8.49
N ASP A 26 -11.78 -15.70 9.01
CA ASP A 26 -13.09 -15.27 8.53
C ASP A 26 -12.89 -14.40 7.29
N GLU A 27 -13.39 -14.83 6.13
CA GLU A 27 -13.27 -14.12 4.85
C GLU A 27 -14.59 -13.44 4.45
N PHE A 28 -14.48 -12.20 3.99
CA PHE A 28 -15.61 -11.39 3.53
C PHE A 28 -15.30 -10.82 2.15
N GLN A 29 -16.25 -10.90 1.22
CA GLN A 29 -16.09 -10.32 -0.12
C GLN A 29 -16.36 -8.82 -0.09
N CYS A 30 -15.56 -8.05 -0.83
CA CYS A 30 -15.78 -6.64 -1.09
C CYS A 30 -15.37 -6.27 -2.52
N THR A 31 -15.86 -5.12 -2.96
CA THR A 31 -15.55 -4.56 -4.27
C THR A 31 -14.92 -3.20 -4.04
N ILE A 32 -13.73 -2.99 -4.59
CA ILE A 32 -12.91 -1.82 -4.37
C ILE A 32 -12.66 -1.14 -5.71
N ASN A 33 -12.94 0.15 -5.77
CA ASN A 33 -12.61 1.02 -6.89
C ASN A 33 -11.49 1.98 -6.49
N ASN A 34 -10.86 2.62 -7.48
CA ASN A 34 -9.94 3.70 -7.17
C ASN A 34 -10.67 4.85 -6.47
N PRO A 35 -10.35 5.17 -5.20
CA PRO A 35 -11.06 6.20 -4.43
C PRO A 35 -10.67 7.62 -4.85
N CYS A 36 -9.56 7.78 -5.59
CA CYS A 36 -9.06 9.07 -6.03
C CYS A 36 -9.13 9.19 -7.56
N THR A 37 -9.36 10.39 -8.06
CA THR A 37 -9.13 10.73 -9.47
C THR A 37 -7.63 10.75 -9.78
N ASN A 38 -7.27 10.69 -11.07
CA ASN A 38 -5.88 10.82 -11.50
C ASN A 38 -5.27 12.17 -11.10
N GLU A 39 -6.05 13.25 -11.12
CA GLU A 39 -5.62 14.57 -10.64
C GLU A 39 -5.29 14.54 -9.16
N GLN A 40 -6.16 13.94 -8.34
CA GLN A 40 -5.91 13.78 -6.91
C GLN A 40 -4.67 12.93 -6.65
N LEU A 41 -4.46 11.85 -7.41
CA LEU A 41 -3.24 11.03 -7.28
C LEU A 41 -1.97 11.81 -7.64
N SER A 42 -2.01 12.65 -8.68
CA SER A 42 -0.90 13.53 -9.03
C SER A 42 -0.64 14.58 -7.95
N ASP A 43 -1.70 15.11 -7.33
CA ASP A 43 -1.59 16.03 -6.20
C ASP A 43 -1.01 15.36 -4.96
N LEU A 44 -1.37 14.09 -4.68
CA LEU A 44 -0.75 13.29 -3.63
C LEU A 44 0.75 13.13 -3.88
N GLU A 45 1.14 12.82 -5.11
CA GLU A 45 2.56 12.68 -5.47
C GLU A 45 3.33 13.97 -5.20
N TRP A 46 2.82 15.11 -5.67
CA TRP A 46 3.39 16.43 -5.38
C TRP A 46 3.47 16.69 -3.87
N TYR A 47 2.40 16.43 -3.13
CA TYR A 47 2.31 16.71 -1.69
C TYR A 47 3.30 15.89 -0.85
N PHE A 48 3.60 14.65 -1.25
CA PHE A 48 4.54 13.80 -0.53
C PHE A 48 5.99 13.93 -1.00
N LYS A 49 6.23 14.29 -2.27
CA LYS A 49 7.59 14.32 -2.83
C LYS A 49 8.17 15.71 -2.95
N GLU A 50 7.37 16.69 -3.35
CA GLU A 50 7.83 18.03 -3.71
C GLU A 50 7.61 19.02 -2.56
N TYR A 51 6.37 19.12 -2.06
CA TYR A 51 6.01 20.09 -1.02
C TYR A 51 6.88 20.05 0.25
N PRO A 52 7.29 18.87 0.79
CA PRO A 52 8.13 18.83 1.99
C PRO A 52 9.56 19.32 1.75
N HIS A 53 10.02 19.37 0.49
CA HIS A 53 11.37 19.79 0.13
C HIS A 53 11.49 21.31 0.02
N ASP A 54 10.46 21.96 -0.54
CA ASP A 54 10.44 23.41 -0.78
C ASP A 54 9.03 23.99 -0.52
N PRO A 55 8.63 24.11 0.76
CA PRO A 55 7.30 24.60 1.10
C PRO A 55 7.21 26.13 0.97
N ASP A 56 6.58 26.61 -0.09
CA ASP A 56 6.31 28.04 -0.29
C ASP A 56 4.97 28.48 0.34
N ASP A 57 4.88 29.78 0.68
CA ASP A 57 3.66 30.38 1.24
C ASP A 57 2.47 30.29 0.28
N GLU A 58 2.72 30.37 -1.03
CA GLU A 58 1.71 30.26 -2.09
C GLU A 58 1.11 28.85 -2.17
N ASP A 59 1.90 27.83 -1.83
CA ASP A 59 1.49 26.42 -1.89
C ASP A 59 0.69 25.96 -0.67
N LYS A 60 0.59 26.77 0.40
CA LYS A 60 -0.12 26.39 1.63
C LYS A 60 -1.59 26.04 1.39
N GLU A 61 -2.28 26.79 0.54
CA GLU A 61 -3.70 26.50 0.24
C GLU A 61 -3.86 25.24 -0.61
N ARG A 62 -2.94 25.00 -1.56
CA ARG A 62 -2.87 23.74 -2.30
C ARG A 62 -2.62 22.57 -1.35
N ALA A 63 -1.60 22.66 -0.50
CA ALA A 63 -1.25 21.65 0.48
C ALA A 63 -2.42 21.30 1.41
N LYS A 64 -3.17 22.30 1.91
CA LYS A 64 -4.39 22.07 2.70
C LYS A 64 -5.47 21.33 1.90
N SER A 65 -5.69 21.73 0.64
CA SER A 65 -6.66 21.07 -0.25
C SER A 65 -6.29 19.61 -0.53
N VAL A 66 -5.01 19.33 -0.77
CA VAL A 66 -4.52 17.96 -0.96
C VAL A 66 -4.67 17.14 0.31
N ALA A 67 -4.31 17.68 1.49
CA ALA A 67 -4.50 17.00 2.77
C ALA A 67 -5.98 16.63 3.02
N ALA A 68 -6.91 17.53 2.69
CA ALA A 68 -8.35 17.24 2.76
C ALA A 68 -8.77 16.14 1.76
N SER A 69 -8.20 16.15 0.55
CA SER A 69 -8.45 15.13 -0.47
C SER A 69 -7.92 13.75 -0.07
N ILE A 70 -6.75 13.69 0.58
CA ILE A 70 -6.18 12.45 1.14
C ILE A 70 -7.16 11.83 2.12
N LYS A 71 -7.67 12.62 3.09
CA LYS A 71 -8.65 12.13 4.07
C LYS A 71 -9.92 11.62 3.38
N LYS A 72 -10.44 12.37 2.41
CA LYS A 72 -11.65 11.99 1.66
C LYS A 72 -11.46 10.68 0.91
N CYS A 73 -10.38 10.54 0.12
CA CYS A 73 -10.08 9.29 -0.57
C CYS A 73 -9.89 8.13 0.41
N GLY A 74 -9.19 8.37 1.51
CA GLY A 74 -8.94 7.40 2.56
C GLY A 74 -10.21 6.84 3.19
N THR A 75 -11.15 7.72 3.49
CA THR A 75 -12.48 7.35 4.01
C THR A 75 -13.29 6.58 2.98
N GLN A 76 -13.29 7.00 1.71
CA GLN A 76 -13.96 6.27 0.64
C GLN A 76 -13.36 4.87 0.43
N LEU A 77 -12.04 4.72 0.58
CA LEU A 77 -11.38 3.42 0.52
C LEU A 77 -11.78 2.55 1.71
N PHE A 78 -11.83 3.13 2.91
CA PHE A 78 -12.25 2.44 4.13
C PHE A 78 -13.67 1.90 4.02
N GLU A 79 -14.61 2.72 3.56
CA GLU A 79 -16.01 2.33 3.35
C GLU A 79 -16.15 1.18 2.33
N GLN A 80 -15.29 1.14 1.31
CA GLN A 80 -15.28 0.05 0.32
C GLN A 80 -14.69 -1.25 0.88
N VAL A 81 -13.62 -1.17 1.68
CA VAL A 81 -12.98 -2.32 2.32
C VAL A 81 -13.90 -2.92 3.39
N PHE A 82 -14.47 -2.08 4.26
CA PHE A 82 -15.34 -2.48 5.36
C PHE A 82 -16.81 -2.23 5.03
N CYS A 83 -17.23 -2.67 3.84
CA CYS A 83 -18.50 -2.33 3.18
C CYS A 83 -19.77 -2.88 3.84
N ASN A 84 -19.65 -3.83 4.77
CA ASN A 84 -20.81 -4.40 5.44
C ASN A 84 -20.67 -4.35 6.96
N ARG A 85 -21.82 -4.34 7.64
CA ARG A 85 -21.90 -4.19 9.10
C ARG A 85 -21.15 -5.28 9.87
N ALA A 86 -21.07 -6.50 9.35
CA ALA A 86 -20.33 -7.57 10.00
C ALA A 86 -18.81 -7.34 9.93
N LEU A 87 -18.33 -6.88 8.78
CA LEU A 87 -16.95 -6.44 8.54
C LEU A 87 -16.57 -5.28 9.44
N THR A 88 -17.36 -4.19 9.45
CA THR A 88 -17.11 -3.01 10.30
C THR A 88 -17.07 -3.41 11.77
N ARG A 89 -18.06 -4.17 12.24
CA ARG A 89 -18.11 -4.63 13.63
C ARG A 89 -16.89 -5.48 14.01
N ARG A 90 -16.43 -6.35 13.10
CA ARG A 90 -15.23 -7.15 13.34
C ARG A 90 -14.00 -6.25 13.41
N TYR A 91 -13.84 -5.33 12.46
CA TYR A 91 -12.78 -4.34 12.50
C TYR A 91 -12.77 -3.56 13.84
N ASP A 92 -13.92 -3.08 14.31
CA ASP A 92 -14.02 -2.38 15.59
C ASP A 92 -13.54 -3.26 16.74
N GLN A 93 -13.95 -4.53 16.79
CA GLN A 93 -13.51 -5.48 17.82
C GLN A 93 -11.98 -5.65 17.81
N GLU A 94 -11.39 -5.84 16.63
CA GLU A 94 -9.94 -6.05 16.50
C GLU A 94 -9.15 -4.77 16.77
N LYS A 95 -9.72 -3.60 16.47
CA LYS A 95 -9.12 -2.30 16.78
C LYS A 95 -8.94 -2.12 18.30
N HIS A 96 -9.90 -2.58 19.11
CA HIS A 96 -9.81 -2.52 20.58
C HIS A 96 -8.79 -3.52 21.16
N THR A 97 -8.60 -4.68 20.53
CA THR A 97 -7.65 -5.71 20.99
C THR A 97 -6.23 -5.51 20.45
N GLY A 98 -6.08 -4.76 19.36
CA GLY A 98 -4.83 -4.41 18.71
C GLY A 98 -4.64 -5.13 17.36
N ILE A 99 -4.59 -4.32 16.30
CA ILE A 99 -4.25 -4.76 14.95
C ILE A 99 -2.72 -4.73 14.79
N GLN A 100 -2.14 -5.85 14.37
CA GLN A 100 -0.69 -5.96 14.17
C GLN A 100 -0.25 -5.28 12.87
N CYS A 101 -0.97 -5.55 11.79
CA CYS A 101 -0.72 -4.99 10.46
C CYS A 101 -1.93 -5.19 9.56
N ILE A 102 -1.95 -4.44 8.46
CA ILE A 102 -2.85 -4.64 7.33
C ILE A 102 -2.00 -5.13 6.16
N GLU A 103 -2.31 -6.31 5.65
CA GLU A 103 -1.63 -6.92 4.50
C GLU A 103 -2.48 -6.74 3.24
N ILE A 104 -1.90 -6.13 2.21
CA ILE A 104 -2.48 -6.01 0.88
C ILE A 104 -1.83 -7.06 -0.01
N ILE A 105 -2.60 -8.04 -0.47
CA ILE A 105 -2.13 -9.11 -1.34
C ILE A 105 -2.73 -8.92 -2.72
N SER A 106 -1.90 -8.54 -3.68
CA SER A 106 -2.29 -8.31 -5.08
C SER A 106 -1.96 -9.53 -5.95
N LEU A 107 -2.63 -9.67 -7.10
CA LEU A 107 -2.25 -10.61 -8.13
C LEU A 107 -1.02 -10.07 -8.90
N PRO A 108 -0.06 -10.91 -9.34
CA PRO A 108 1.11 -10.45 -10.10
C PRO A 108 0.76 -9.71 -11.39
N SER A 109 -0.37 -10.07 -12.00
CA SER A 109 -0.87 -9.45 -13.24
C SER A 109 -1.64 -8.16 -13.02
N SER A 110 -1.80 -7.68 -11.77
CA SER A 110 -2.62 -6.51 -11.43
C SER A 110 -1.81 -5.43 -10.70
N PRO A 111 -0.99 -4.67 -11.44
CA PRO A 111 -0.27 -3.54 -10.86
C PRO A 111 -1.21 -2.42 -10.41
N ALA A 112 -2.43 -2.36 -10.94
CA ALA A 112 -3.37 -1.28 -10.67
C ALA A 112 -4.02 -1.38 -9.28
N PHE A 113 -4.44 -2.59 -8.85
CA PHE A 113 -4.91 -2.81 -7.48
C PHE A 113 -3.81 -2.53 -6.45
N HIS A 114 -2.59 -2.98 -6.76
CA HIS A 114 -1.43 -2.69 -5.93
C HIS A 114 -1.19 -1.18 -5.82
N SER A 115 -1.36 -0.42 -6.91
CA SER A 115 -1.15 1.02 -6.95
C SER A 115 -2.21 1.86 -6.23
N LEU A 116 -3.29 1.27 -5.71
CA LEU A 116 -4.26 2.01 -4.89
C LEU A 116 -3.57 2.67 -3.68
N PRO A 117 -4.07 3.83 -3.21
CA PRO A 117 -3.43 4.60 -2.14
C PRO A 117 -3.73 4.01 -0.76
N TRP A 118 -3.32 2.76 -0.51
CA TRP A 118 -3.61 2.03 0.73
C TRP A 118 -3.17 2.76 1.99
N GLU A 119 -2.10 3.55 1.93
CA GLU A 119 -1.59 4.36 3.04
C GLU A 119 -2.54 5.50 3.45
N THR A 120 -3.48 5.85 2.57
CA THR A 120 -4.52 6.84 2.89
C THR A 120 -5.67 6.25 3.67
N LEU A 121 -5.77 4.92 3.82
CA LEU A 121 -6.89 4.23 4.48
C LEU A 121 -7.21 4.90 5.83
N HIS A 122 -8.41 5.49 5.93
CA HIS A 122 -8.80 6.37 7.03
C HIS A 122 -10.15 5.94 7.58
N ASP A 123 -10.15 5.47 8.82
CA ASP A 123 -11.37 5.22 9.59
C ASP A 123 -12.06 6.57 9.92
N PRO A 124 -13.32 6.81 9.50
CA PRO A 124 -14.02 8.06 9.74
C PRO A 124 -14.05 8.52 11.20
N ASP A 125 -14.04 7.57 12.14
CA ASP A 125 -14.10 7.83 13.57
C ASP A 125 -12.73 8.18 14.18
N ASP A 126 -11.64 8.00 13.41
CA ASP A 126 -10.29 8.34 13.85
C ASP A 126 -9.84 9.74 13.41
N LEU A 127 -8.97 10.32 14.25
CA LEU A 127 -8.30 11.60 13.97
C LEU A 127 -7.22 11.47 12.90
N GLN A 128 -6.61 10.29 12.76
CA GLN A 128 -5.44 10.03 11.94
C GLN A 128 -5.66 8.84 11.01
N PRO A 129 -5.02 8.81 9.83
CA PRO A 129 -5.02 7.63 8.95
C PRO A 129 -4.44 6.40 9.66
N LEU A 130 -4.90 5.21 9.26
CA LEU A 130 -4.51 3.96 9.90
C LEU A 130 -3.00 3.69 9.76
N ALA A 131 -2.40 4.10 8.64
CA ALA A 131 -0.99 3.89 8.33
C ALA A 131 -0.02 4.52 9.34
N LEU A 132 -0.45 5.52 10.12
CA LEU A 132 0.40 6.16 11.13
C LEU A 132 0.58 5.30 12.39
N ASN A 133 -0.34 4.38 12.65
CA ASN A 133 -0.34 3.55 13.85
C ASN A 133 -0.28 2.05 13.54
N ILE A 134 -0.65 1.66 12.32
CA ILE A 134 -0.74 0.26 11.88
C ILE A 134 0.11 0.10 10.61
N PRO A 135 1.12 -0.78 10.62
CA PRO A 135 1.91 -1.08 9.44
C PRO A 135 1.03 -1.61 8.29
N ILE A 136 1.22 -1.04 7.10
CA ILE A 136 0.62 -1.54 5.86
C ILE A 136 1.70 -2.26 5.06
N ILE A 137 1.48 -3.55 4.81
CA ILE A 137 2.41 -4.42 4.10
C ILE A 137 1.81 -4.76 2.76
N ARG A 138 2.54 -4.53 1.67
CA ARG A 138 2.08 -4.86 0.33
C ARG A 138 2.84 -6.08 -0.21
N GLN A 139 2.12 -7.04 -0.76
CA GLN A 139 2.65 -8.30 -1.26
C GLN A 139 1.99 -8.67 -2.60
N TYR A 140 2.66 -9.50 -3.38
CA TYR A 140 2.09 -10.13 -4.56
C TYR A 140 1.91 -11.62 -4.32
N THR A 141 0.85 -12.18 -4.87
CA THR A 141 0.61 -13.62 -4.91
C THR A 141 1.53 -14.24 -5.95
N SER A 142 2.83 -14.32 -5.65
CA SER A 142 3.76 -15.01 -6.52
C SER A 142 3.71 -16.50 -6.23
N GLU A 143 3.47 -17.31 -7.26
CA GLU A 143 3.95 -18.69 -7.20
C GLU A 143 5.47 -18.62 -7.07
N THR A 144 6.01 -19.00 -5.92
CA THR A 144 7.46 -19.19 -5.77
C THR A 144 7.86 -20.27 -6.76
N LYS A 145 8.26 -19.89 -7.97
CA LYS A 145 8.82 -20.82 -8.94
C LYS A 145 10.14 -21.28 -8.35
N VAL A 146 10.12 -22.45 -7.72
CA VAL A 146 11.34 -23.13 -7.28
C VAL A 146 12.10 -23.45 -8.56
N LEU A 147 13.04 -22.57 -8.90
CA LEU A 147 13.93 -22.79 -10.03
C LEU A 147 14.80 -23.98 -9.64
N ASN A 148 14.70 -25.05 -10.43
CA ASN A 148 15.60 -26.18 -10.28
C ASN A 148 16.97 -25.76 -10.85
N VAL A 149 17.78 -25.12 -10.01
CA VAL A 149 19.10 -24.61 -10.40
C VAL A 149 20.06 -25.79 -10.46
N GLN A 150 20.67 -26.03 -11.62
CA GLN A 150 21.73 -27.03 -11.71
C GLN A 150 22.95 -26.58 -10.90
N PRO A 151 23.59 -27.48 -10.13
CA PRO A 151 24.81 -27.14 -9.41
C PRO A 151 25.89 -26.60 -10.36
N SER A 152 26.45 -25.44 -10.03
CA SER A 152 27.54 -24.81 -10.79
C SER A 152 28.73 -24.57 -9.85
N PRO A 153 29.98 -24.87 -10.29
CA PRO A 153 31.17 -24.51 -9.53
C PRO A 153 31.46 -22.99 -9.55
N ILE A 154 30.73 -22.23 -10.37
CA ILE A 154 30.86 -20.79 -10.53
C ILE A 154 29.64 -20.10 -9.91
N ILE A 155 29.87 -19.16 -9.00
CA ILE A 155 28.83 -18.30 -8.42
C ILE A 155 28.69 -17.06 -9.32
N ASN A 156 27.53 -16.93 -9.96
CA ASN A 156 27.18 -15.72 -10.71
C ASN A 156 26.46 -14.74 -9.77
N LEU A 157 27.17 -13.73 -9.29
CA LEU A 157 26.65 -12.74 -8.35
C LEU A 157 26.16 -11.50 -9.10
N LEU A 158 24.85 -11.22 -9.06
CA LEU A 158 24.29 -9.94 -9.51
C LEU A 158 24.06 -9.05 -8.28
N ILE A 159 24.83 -7.98 -8.16
CA ILE A 159 24.64 -6.96 -7.11
C ILE A 159 23.79 -5.84 -7.69
N ILE A 160 22.63 -5.60 -7.07
CA ILE A 160 21.79 -4.43 -7.36
C ILE A 160 21.77 -3.56 -6.11
N THR A 161 22.19 -2.30 -6.26
CA THR A 161 22.12 -1.30 -5.19
C THR A 161 21.38 -0.07 -5.65
N ALA A 162 20.54 0.48 -4.77
CA ALA A 162 20.04 1.83 -4.96
C ALA A 162 21.22 2.82 -4.93
N ARG A 163 21.31 3.71 -5.93
CA ARG A 163 22.23 4.85 -5.95
C ARG A 163 21.46 6.17 -5.85
N PRO A 164 20.85 6.48 -4.70
CA PRO A 164 19.99 7.65 -4.56
C PRO A 164 20.74 8.97 -4.78
N HIS A 165 22.06 9.01 -4.58
CA HIS A 165 22.89 10.21 -4.79
C HIS A 165 23.85 10.09 -5.97
N ARG A 166 23.67 9.08 -6.82
CA ARG A 166 24.42 8.83 -8.06
C ARG A 166 25.93 8.80 -7.83
N GLU A 167 26.63 9.87 -8.23
CA GLU A 167 28.09 10.01 -8.18
C GLU A 167 28.62 10.27 -6.77
N LYS A 168 27.75 10.65 -5.83
CA LYS A 168 28.11 10.87 -4.42
C LYS A 168 28.02 9.60 -3.57
N ASP A 169 27.48 8.51 -4.10
CA ASP A 169 27.42 7.24 -3.40
C ASP A 169 28.80 6.57 -3.38
N ILE A 170 29.14 5.89 -2.28
CA ILE A 170 30.44 5.22 -2.12
C ILE A 170 30.66 4.21 -3.25
N ASN A 171 31.78 4.35 -3.97
CA ASN A 171 32.15 3.40 -5.01
C ASN A 171 32.49 2.05 -4.40
N TYR A 172 32.09 0.98 -5.09
CA TYR A 172 32.53 -0.37 -4.76
C TYR A 172 34.06 -0.44 -4.81
N ARG A 173 34.68 -0.71 -3.67
CA ARG A 173 36.07 -1.15 -3.61
C ARG A 173 36.06 -2.67 -3.50
N ALA A 174 36.54 -3.36 -4.53
CA ALA A 174 36.93 -4.75 -4.37
C ALA A 174 38.11 -4.76 -3.38
N ILE A 175 37.94 -5.44 -2.24
CA ILE A 175 39.07 -5.75 -1.37
C ILE A 175 39.74 -6.97 -2.00
N PRO A 176 40.96 -6.85 -2.55
CA PRO A 176 41.67 -8.02 -3.04
C PRO A 176 41.99 -8.98 -1.87
N PRO A 177 42.13 -10.29 -2.14
CA PRO A 177 42.42 -11.29 -1.13
C PRO A 177 43.77 -11.07 -0.41
#